data_AF-A0A7D9F130-F1
#
_entry.id   AF-A0A7D9F130-F1
#
_cell.length_a   1.000
_cell.length_b   1.000
_cell.length_c   1.000
_cell.angle_alpha   90.00
_cell.angle_beta   90.00
_cell.angle_gamma   90.00
#
_symmetry.space_group_name_H-M   'P 1'
#
loop_
_entity.id
_entity.type
_entity.pdbx_description
1 polymer ?
#
loop_
_entity_poly.entity_id
_entity_poly.type
_entity_poly.pdbx_seq_one_letter_code
_entity_poly.pdbx_strand_id
1 'polypeptide(L)'
;MDLWATDLNDRPQEVERSIEGKMAMATHRQTERYLKPLLRKLKAKATPSDILDFLIEIVGALLEREYVKDRYDPDARPVRNQSDSVRVELQMIYKELKEIDEPKQQMTSNTRFRIKWKDVSLQWKKEKYGGVKVIRLDPTRIWTPDLTLYN
;
A
#
# COMPACT_ATOMS: atom_id res chain seq x y z
N MET A 1 -0.90 9.86 19.08
CA MET A 1 0.01 10.92 18.59
C MET A 1 1.41 10.73 19.14
N ASP A 2 1.55 10.36 20.41
CA ASP A 2 2.86 10.12 21.03
C ASP A 2 3.61 8.95 20.35
N LEU A 3 2.93 7.83 20.09
CA LEU A 3 3.52 6.71 19.34
C LEU A 3 4.03 7.13 17.94
N TRP A 4 3.23 7.89 17.18
CA TRP A 4 3.66 8.40 15.88
C TRP A 4 4.84 9.37 16.01
N ALA A 5 4.89 10.20 17.06
CA ALA A 5 6.04 11.06 17.32
C ALA A 5 7.31 10.24 17.63
N THR A 6 7.18 9.19 18.45
CA THR A 6 8.26 8.27 18.78
C THR A 6 8.77 7.56 17.53
N ASP A 7 7.88 6.95 16.73
CA ASP A 7 8.24 6.29 15.48
C ASP A 7 8.96 7.25 14.51
N LEU A 8 8.54 8.52 14.47
CA LEU A 8 9.17 9.52 13.62
C LEU A 8 10.58 9.90 14.10
N ASN A 9 10.84 9.86 15.40
CA ASN A 9 12.13 10.20 16.02
C ASN A 9 13.10 9.01 16.04
N ASP A 10 12.60 7.78 16.06
CA ASP A 10 13.43 6.56 16.08
C ASP A 10 14.00 6.18 14.71
N ARG A 11 13.71 6.98 13.67
CA ARG A 11 14.20 6.75 12.31
C ARG A 11 15.72 6.96 12.19
N PRO A 12 16.41 6.25 11.29
CA PRO A 12 17.82 6.49 11.01
C PRO A 12 18.08 7.95 10.61
N GLN A 13 19.21 8.54 11.05
CA GLN A 13 19.54 9.95 10.79
C GLN A 13 19.53 10.31 9.30
N GLU A 14 19.86 9.36 8.42
CA GLU A 14 19.81 9.55 6.97
C GLU A 14 18.39 9.82 6.48
N VAL A 15 17.42 9.05 6.98
CA VAL A 15 16.00 9.21 6.67
C VAL A 15 15.45 10.49 7.30
N GLU A 16 15.83 10.80 8.54
CA GLU A 16 15.38 12.02 9.25
C GLU A 16 15.80 13.30 8.51
N ARG A 17 17.04 13.35 8.00
CA ARG A 17 17.61 14.52 7.32
C ARG A 17 17.13 14.70 5.88
N SER A 18 16.60 13.63 5.28
CA SER A 18 16.04 13.65 3.93
C SER A 18 14.85 14.62 3.82
N ILE A 19 14.51 14.99 2.59
CA ILE A 19 13.33 15.84 2.31
C ILE A 19 12.06 15.15 2.80
N GLU A 20 11.94 13.85 2.52
CA GLU A 20 10.79 13.02 2.91
C GLU A 20 10.65 12.93 4.43
N GLY A 21 11.76 12.74 5.16
CA GLY A 21 11.77 12.72 6.62
C GLY A 21 11.31 14.03 7.25
N LYS A 22 11.79 15.16 6.72
CA LYS A 22 11.37 16.51 7.14
C LYS A 22 9.91 16.78 6.83
N MET A 23 9.44 16.40 5.64
CA MET A 23 8.03 16.51 5.26
C MET A 23 7.13 15.68 6.18
N ALA A 24 7.51 14.44 6.48
CA ALA A 24 6.77 13.57 7.39
C ALA A 24 6.67 14.17 8.81
N MET A 25 7.76 14.75 9.32
CA MET A 25 7.77 15.45 10.62
C MET A 25 6.89 16.70 10.61
N ALA A 26 6.93 17.49 9.53
CA ALA A 26 6.06 18.65 9.38
C ALA A 26 4.57 18.26 9.35
N THR A 27 4.23 17.20 8.61
CA THR A 27 2.87 16.65 8.53
C THR A 27 2.37 16.19 9.89
N HIS A 28 3.20 15.48 10.66
CA HIS A 28 2.85 15.07 12.03
C HIS A 28 2.55 16.27 12.92
N ARG A 29 3.46 17.26 12.98
CA ARG A 29 3.27 18.47 13.81
C ARG A 29 2.01 19.24 13.43
N GLN A 30 1.75 19.37 12.13
CA GLN A 30 0.54 20.03 11.62
C GLN A 30 -0.72 19.28 12.05
N THR A 31 -0.72 17.95 11.88
CA THR A 31 -1.84 17.07 12.22
C THR A 31 -2.09 17.06 13.73
N GLU A 32 -1.03 17.03 14.54
CA GLU A 32 -1.11 17.14 15.99
C GLU A 32 -1.78 18.45 16.39
N ARG A 33 -1.31 19.58 15.83
CA ARG A 33 -1.86 20.89 16.12
C ARG A 33 -3.35 20.97 15.81
N TYR A 34 -3.82 20.35 14.74
CA TYR A 34 -5.24 20.36 14.36
C TYR A 34 -6.10 19.42 15.21
N LEU A 35 -5.61 18.22 15.52
CA LEU A 35 -6.40 17.20 16.21
C LEU A 35 -6.40 17.35 17.73
N LYS A 36 -5.33 17.91 18.33
CA LYS A 36 -5.17 18.02 19.79
C LYS A 36 -6.34 18.73 20.51
N PRO A 37 -6.92 19.84 19.99
CA PRO A 37 -8.10 20.45 20.60
C PRO A 37 -9.32 19.53 20.61
N LEU A 38 -9.57 18.83 19.50
CA LEU A 38 -10.69 17.90 19.36
C LEU A 38 -10.52 16.71 20.32
N LEU A 39 -9.34 16.10 20.34
CA LEU A 39 -9.04 14.96 21.24
C LEU A 39 -9.20 15.35 22.71
N ARG A 40 -8.83 16.58 23.08
CA ARG A 40 -9.05 17.09 24.44
C ARG A 40 -10.54 17.25 24.76
N LYS A 41 -11.35 17.77 23.83
CA LYS A 41 -12.81 17.87 23.99
C LYS A 41 -13.47 16.50 24.14
N LEU A 42 -13.05 15.53 23.33
CA LEU A 42 -13.52 14.14 23.41
C LEU A 42 -13.18 13.50 24.77
N LYS A 43 -11.94 13.63 25.25
CA LYS A 43 -11.53 13.15 26.58
C LYS A 43 -12.33 13.79 27.71
N ALA A 44 -12.63 15.09 27.58
CA ALA A 44 -13.43 15.82 28.54
C ALA A 44 -14.94 15.55 28.42
N LYS A 45 -15.38 14.70 27.47
CA LYS A 45 -16.80 14.44 27.16
C LYS A 45 -17.61 15.71 26.90
N ALA A 46 -16.96 16.73 26.34
CA ALA A 46 -17.53 18.05 26.08
C ALA A 46 -17.84 18.29 24.59
N THR A 47 -17.79 17.23 23.79
CA THR A 47 -18.14 17.29 22.36
C THR A 47 -19.67 17.20 22.22
N PRO A 48 -20.30 18.10 21.43
CA PRO A 48 -21.71 18.00 21.08
C PRO A 48 -22.09 16.62 20.52
N SER A 49 -23.30 16.15 20.81
CA SER A 49 -23.75 14.80 20.45
C SER A 49 -23.81 14.57 18.94
N ASP A 50 -24.27 15.56 18.18
CA ASP A 50 -24.27 15.56 16.71
C ASP A 50 -22.87 15.35 16.13
N ILE A 51 -21.88 16.08 16.64
CA ILE A 51 -20.47 15.92 16.23
C ILE A 51 -19.92 14.55 16.66
N LEU A 52 -20.32 14.07 17.83
CA LEU A 52 -19.89 12.76 18.31
C LEU A 52 -20.44 11.62 17.44
N ASP A 53 -21.70 11.71 17.02
CA ASP A 53 -22.35 10.75 16.13
C ASP A 53 -21.62 10.68 14.78
N PHE A 54 -21.32 11.83 14.17
CA PHE A 54 -20.51 11.88 12.94
C PHE A 54 -19.09 11.31 13.13
N LEU A 55 -18.45 11.56 14.27
CA LEU A 55 -17.12 11.01 14.56
C LEU A 55 -17.18 9.49 14.75
N ILE A 56 -18.23 8.96 15.36
CA ILE A 56 -18.43 7.52 15.49
C ILE A 56 -18.61 6.88 14.11
N GLU A 57 -19.40 7.51 13.24
CA GLU A 57 -19.59 7.04 11.86
C GLU A 57 -18.27 7.04 11.08
N ILE A 58 -17.52 8.15 11.13
CA ILE A 58 -16.21 8.25 10.46
C ILE A 58 -15.23 7.20 11.01
N VAL A 59 -15.13 7.05 12.33
CA VAL A 59 -14.24 6.06 12.96
C VAL A 59 -14.68 4.64 12.61
N GLY A 60 -15.98 4.37 12.56
CA GLY A 60 -16.54 3.10 12.09
C GLY A 60 -16.12 2.79 10.66
N ALA A 61 -16.32 3.73 9.74
CA ALA A 61 -15.91 3.61 8.35
C ALA A 61 -14.38 3.43 8.21
N LEU A 62 -13.59 4.10 9.06
CA LEU A 62 -12.13 3.97 9.09
C LEU A 62 -11.69 2.58 9.56
N LEU A 63 -12.32 2.04 10.61
CA LEU A 63 -12.05 0.71 11.16
C LEU A 63 -12.46 -0.40 10.20
N GLU A 64 -13.59 -0.22 9.50
CA GLU A 64 -14.07 -1.17 8.50
C GLU A 64 -13.35 -1.06 7.15
N ARG A 65 -12.44 -0.08 7.00
CA ARG A 65 -11.80 0.31 5.73
C ARG A 65 -12.82 0.51 4.61
N GLU A 66 -14.01 1.01 4.95
CA GLU A 66 -15.10 1.18 4.00
C GLU A 66 -14.78 2.23 2.94
N TYR A 67 -13.96 3.24 3.27
CA TYR A 67 -13.40 4.19 2.32
C TYR A 67 -12.51 3.56 1.22
N VAL A 68 -12.02 2.33 1.44
CA VAL A 68 -11.28 1.53 0.43
C VAL A 68 -12.20 0.58 -0.34
N LYS A 69 -13.37 0.22 0.22
CA LYS A 69 -14.29 -0.73 -0.45
C LYS A 69 -14.82 -0.20 -1.79
N ASP A 70 -14.95 1.12 -1.95
CA ASP A 70 -15.47 1.72 -3.18
C ASP A 70 -14.39 2.11 -4.20
N ARG A 71 -13.10 2.13 -3.83
CA ARG A 71 -12.00 2.43 -4.77
C ARG A 71 -10.79 1.55 -4.50
N TYR A 72 -10.53 0.65 -5.44
CA TYR A 72 -9.26 -0.08 -5.50
C TYR A 72 -8.09 0.91 -5.66
N ASP A 73 -7.09 0.81 -4.80
CA ASP A 73 -5.87 1.60 -4.84
C ASP A 73 -4.72 0.74 -5.42
N PRO A 74 -4.20 1.06 -6.62
CA PRO A 74 -3.11 0.30 -7.24
C PRO A 74 -1.75 0.49 -6.55
N ASP A 75 -1.58 1.52 -5.73
CA ASP A 75 -0.33 1.76 -5.01
C ASP A 75 -0.28 0.98 -3.68
N ALA A 76 -1.44 0.51 -3.19
CA ALA A 76 -1.55 -0.22 -1.94
C ALA A 76 -1.35 -1.74 -2.13
N ARG A 77 -0.52 -2.35 -1.28
CA ARG A 77 -0.34 -3.82 -1.28
C ARG A 77 -1.67 -4.53 -1.00
N PRO A 78 -2.04 -5.58 -1.77
CA PRO A 78 -3.32 -6.27 -1.63
C PRO A 78 -3.31 -7.27 -0.46
N VAL A 79 -3.25 -6.74 0.77
CA VAL A 79 -3.29 -7.50 2.01
C VAL A 79 -4.36 -6.96 2.96
N ARG A 80 -4.97 -7.86 3.76
CA ARG A 80 -5.95 -7.44 4.78
C ARG A 80 -5.25 -6.76 5.94
N ASN A 81 -4.19 -7.38 6.48
CA ASN A 81 -3.40 -6.81 7.56
C ASN A 81 -2.04 -6.35 7.03
N GLN A 82 -1.52 -5.28 7.62
CA GLN A 82 -0.21 -4.73 7.22
C GLN A 82 0.95 -5.68 7.55
N SER A 83 0.77 -6.53 8.56
CA SER A 83 1.68 -7.61 8.97
C SER A 83 1.80 -8.72 7.91
N ASP A 84 0.84 -8.83 6.98
CA ASP A 84 0.82 -9.93 6.03
C ASP A 84 1.73 -9.64 4.82
N SER A 85 2.38 -10.68 4.31
CA SER A 85 3.20 -10.64 3.10
C SER A 85 2.39 -10.99 1.86
N VAL A 86 2.67 -10.34 0.72
CA VAL A 86 2.13 -10.77 -0.58
C VAL A 86 3.00 -11.88 -1.14
N ARG A 87 2.43 -13.06 -1.37
CA ARG A 87 3.13 -14.17 -2.02
C ARG A 87 3.11 -13.99 -3.53
N VAL A 88 4.29 -13.81 -4.11
CA VAL A 88 4.49 -13.67 -5.55
C VAL A 88 5.18 -14.92 -6.09
N GLU A 89 4.57 -15.55 -7.09
CA GLU A 89 5.14 -16.67 -7.83
C GLU A 89 5.76 -16.15 -9.13
N LEU A 90 7.08 -16.30 -9.25
CA LEU A 90 7.83 -15.97 -10.45
C LEU A 90 8.20 -17.25 -11.18
N GLN A 91 7.80 -17.36 -12.44
CA GLN A 91 8.23 -18.41 -13.34
C GLN A 91 9.02 -17.79 -14.49
N MET A 92 10.29 -18.18 -14.60
CA MET A 92 11.14 -17.83 -15.72
C MET A 92 10.99 -18.89 -16.82
N ILE A 93 10.77 -18.43 -18.05
CA ILE A 93 10.74 -19.26 -19.25
C ILE A 93 11.83 -18.75 -20.17
N TYR A 94 12.96 -19.42 -20.14
CA TYR A 94 14.07 -19.16 -21.05
C TYR A 94 13.67 -19.55 -22.47
N LYS A 95 13.98 -18.69 -23.46
CA LYS A 95 13.71 -18.99 -24.87
C LYS A 95 15.00 -19.27 -25.63
N GLU A 96 15.92 -18.32 -25.64
CA GLU A 96 17.14 -18.41 -26.46
C GLU A 96 18.23 -17.45 -25.93
N LEU A 97 19.47 -17.80 -26.23
CA LEU A 97 20.63 -16.92 -26.08
C LEU A 97 20.74 -16.05 -27.32
N LYS A 98 20.90 -14.74 -27.15
CA LYS A 98 21.14 -13.84 -28.29
C LYS A 98 22.63 -13.61 -28.53
N GLU A 99 23.37 -13.30 -27.48
CA GLU A 99 24.77 -12.91 -27.59
C GLU A 99 25.49 -13.11 -26.25
N ILE A 100 26.78 -13.46 -26.32
CA ILE A 100 27.71 -13.46 -25.20
C ILE A 100 28.92 -12.60 -25.59
N ASP A 101 29.18 -11.57 -24.80
CA ASP A 101 30.41 -10.76 -24.86
C ASP A 101 31.31 -11.20 -23.70
N GLU A 102 32.24 -12.10 -23.98
CA GLU A 102 33.14 -12.67 -22.97
C GLU A 102 34.09 -11.63 -22.35
N PRO A 103 34.75 -10.74 -23.13
CA PRO A 103 35.59 -9.69 -22.55
C PRO A 103 34.83 -8.76 -21.59
N LYS A 104 33.57 -8.44 -21.88
CA LYS A 104 32.72 -7.62 -21.00
C LYS A 104 31.96 -8.43 -19.94
N GLN A 105 32.04 -9.76 -19.98
CA GLN A 105 31.25 -10.67 -19.15
C GLN A 105 29.74 -10.38 -19.21
N GLN A 106 29.24 -10.06 -20.40
CA GLN A 106 27.83 -9.72 -20.62
C GLN A 106 27.13 -10.81 -21.43
N MET A 107 25.94 -11.23 -20.97
CA MET A 107 25.10 -12.19 -21.68
C MET A 107 23.74 -11.56 -21.96
N THR A 108 23.36 -11.53 -23.25
CA THR A 108 22.04 -11.08 -23.68
C THR A 108 21.19 -12.30 -24.05
N SER A 109 20.04 -12.47 -23.40
CA SER A 109 19.12 -13.58 -23.65
C SER A 109 17.67 -13.14 -23.77
N ASN A 110 16.87 -13.92 -24.50
CA ASN A 110 15.43 -13.74 -24.62
C ASN A 110 14.73 -14.63 -23.59
N THR A 111 14.12 -14.00 -22.59
CA THR A 111 13.47 -14.71 -21.49
C THR A 111 12.10 -14.10 -21.24
N ARG A 112 11.11 -14.94 -20.93
CA ARG A 112 9.77 -14.50 -20.54
C ARG A 112 9.55 -14.80 -19.07
N PHE A 113 9.15 -13.78 -18.31
CA PHE A 113 8.70 -13.94 -16.94
C PHE A 113 7.18 -14.07 -16.90
N ARG A 114 6.70 -14.99 -16.07
CA ARG A 114 5.30 -15.06 -15.65
C ARG A 114 5.25 -14.77 -14.16
N ILE A 115 4.48 -13.77 -13.80
CA ILE A 115 4.31 -13.34 -12.42
C ILE A 115 2.87 -13.64 -12.04
N LYS A 116 2.66 -14.30 -10.91
CA LYS A 116 1.34 -14.58 -10.36
C LYS A 116 1.28 -14.16 -8.90
N TRP A 117 0.20 -13.50 -8.52
CA TRP A 117 -0.10 -13.17 -7.13
C TRP A 117 -1.61 -13.27 -6.93
N LYS A 118 -2.04 -13.29 -5.66
CA LYS A 118 -3.45 -13.28 -5.30
C LYS A 118 -3.79 -11.94 -4.66
N ASP A 119 -4.68 -11.21 -5.31
CA ASP A 119 -5.24 -9.97 -4.78
C ASP A 119 -6.51 -10.28 -3.95
N VAL A 120 -6.57 -9.78 -2.72
CA VAL A 120 -7.74 -9.98 -1.84
C VAL A 120 -8.87 -8.98 -2.10
N SER A 121 -8.53 -7.82 -2.67
CA SER A 121 -9.45 -6.72 -2.96
C SER A 121 -10.17 -6.94 -4.29
N LEU A 122 -9.56 -7.65 -5.23
CA LEU A 122 -10.15 -7.98 -6.55
C LEU A 122 -10.89 -9.33 -6.57
N GLN A 123 -11.56 -9.71 -5.49
CA GLN A 123 -12.33 -10.97 -5.43
C GLN A 123 -13.81 -10.70 -5.62
N TRP A 124 -14.45 -11.42 -6.55
CA TRP A 124 -15.89 -11.33 -6.77
C TRP A 124 -16.55 -12.72 -6.73
N LYS A 125 -17.85 -12.72 -6.42
CA LYS A 125 -18.70 -13.91 -6.53
C LYS A 125 -19.13 -14.07 -7.98
N LYS A 126 -18.65 -15.10 -8.67
CA LYS A 126 -18.97 -15.37 -10.10
C LYS A 126 -20.48 -15.38 -10.36
N GLU A 127 -21.29 -15.80 -9.39
CA GLU A 127 -22.75 -15.90 -9.49
C GLU A 127 -23.40 -14.53 -9.69
N LYS A 128 -22.82 -13.47 -9.12
CA LYS A 128 -23.33 -12.10 -9.28
C LYS A 128 -23.00 -11.46 -10.62
N TYR A 129 -22.05 -12.03 -11.37
CA TYR A 129 -21.52 -11.46 -12.61
C TYR A 129 -21.62 -12.46 -13.77
N GLY A 130 -22.74 -13.19 -13.87
CA GLY A 130 -23.02 -14.07 -15.00
C GLY A 130 -22.04 -15.24 -15.17
N GLY A 131 -21.36 -15.65 -14.10
CA GLY A 131 -20.40 -16.75 -14.13
C GLY A 131 -19.01 -16.39 -14.64
N VAL A 132 -18.71 -15.11 -14.87
CA VAL A 132 -17.39 -14.65 -15.33
C VAL A 132 -16.32 -14.99 -14.29
N LYS A 133 -15.30 -15.75 -14.72
CA LYS A 133 -14.16 -16.18 -13.88
C LYS A 133 -12.87 -15.42 -14.13
N VAL A 134 -12.73 -14.84 -15.32
CA VAL A 134 -11.50 -14.17 -15.76
C VAL A 134 -11.87 -12.90 -16.48
N ILE A 135 -11.20 -11.82 -16.10
CA ILE A 135 -11.23 -10.53 -16.78
C ILE A 135 -9.80 -10.13 -17.10
N ARG A 136 -9.62 -9.33 -18.15
CA ARG A 136 -8.32 -8.74 -18.50
C ARG A 136 -8.37 -7.28 -18.16
N LEU A 137 -7.42 -6.83 -17.35
CA LEU A 137 -7.31 -5.45 -16.91
C LEU A 137 -5.96 -4.90 -17.38
N ASP A 138 -5.91 -3.57 -17.50
CA ASP A 138 -4.66 -2.86 -17.72
C ASP A 138 -3.78 -2.97 -16.45
N PRO A 139 -2.51 -3.37 -16.55
CA PRO A 139 -1.60 -3.45 -15.41
C PRO A 139 -1.48 -2.14 -14.62
N THR A 140 -1.64 -0.98 -15.26
CA THR A 140 -1.57 0.34 -14.60
C THR A 140 -2.72 0.60 -13.62
N ARG A 141 -3.78 -0.21 -13.68
CA ARG A 141 -4.97 -0.08 -12.84
C ARG A 141 -5.02 -1.07 -11.70
N ILE A 142 -4.00 -1.93 -11.59
CA ILE A 142 -3.90 -2.93 -10.54
C ILE A 142 -2.54 -2.85 -9.86
N TRP A 143 -2.49 -3.13 -8.57
CA TRP A 143 -1.22 -3.29 -7.88
C TRP A 143 -0.43 -4.39 -8.56
N THR A 144 0.81 -4.09 -8.91
CA THR A 144 1.74 -5.01 -9.57
C THR A 144 3.04 -5.03 -8.76
N PRO A 145 3.60 -6.20 -8.45
CA PRO A 145 4.84 -6.26 -7.68
C PRO A 145 6.00 -5.68 -8.47
N ASP A 146 6.77 -4.80 -7.83
CA ASP A 146 8.02 -4.29 -8.39
C ASP A 146 9.07 -5.39 -8.45
N LEU A 147 9.65 -5.61 -9.63
CA LEU A 147 10.71 -6.58 -9.87
C LEU A 147 11.87 -5.88 -10.55
N THR A 148 13.03 -5.94 -9.92
CA THR A 148 14.28 -5.43 -10.48
C THR A 148 15.25 -6.58 -10.59
N LEU A 149 15.89 -6.70 -11.75
CA LEU A 149 17.01 -7.62 -11.92
C LEU A 149 18.23 -6.98 -11.24
N TYR A 150 18.73 -7.61 -10.18
CA TYR A 150 19.98 -7.21 -9.56
C TYR A 150 21.12 -7.98 -10.25
N ASN A 151 22.16 -7.26 -10.67
CA ASN A 151 23.37 -7.82 -11.24
C ASN A 151 24.57 -6.97 -10.80
#